data_AF-A0A101ISX1-F1
#
_entry.id   AF-A0A101ISX1-F1
#
_cell.length_a   1.000
_cell.length_b   1.000
_cell.length_c   1.000
_cell.angle_alpha   90.00
_cell.angle_beta   90.00
_cell.angle_gamma   90.00
#
_symmetry.space_group_name_H-M   'P 1'
#
loop_
_entity.id
_entity.type
_entity.pdbx_description
1 polymer ?
#
loop_
_entity_poly.entity_id
_entity_poly.type
_entity_poly.pdbx_seq_one_letter_code
_entity_poly.pdbx_strand_id
1 'polypeptide(L)'
;MHLKIKIYPGDTMSTHRSPADIHRVCARLRSAKARAELADILYREVAGYSLFDLQAMRGRVEQDLRSVPAGYRRRLYPRMMEMIFETHHTLIATMRRSGLEVQDEPLTEEF
;
A
#
# COMPACT_ATOMS: atom_id res chain seq x y z
N MET A 1 -6.98 14.79 -17.39
CA MET A 1 -6.80 13.36 -17.72
C MET A 1 -7.59 12.54 -16.71
N HIS A 2 -8.68 11.90 -17.12
CA HIS A 2 -9.48 11.04 -16.24
C HIS A 2 -8.92 9.61 -16.30
N LEU A 3 -8.17 9.19 -15.28
CA LEU A 3 -7.67 7.83 -15.18
C LEU A 3 -8.85 6.91 -14.82
N LYS A 4 -9.47 6.28 -15.83
CA LYS A 4 -10.50 5.27 -15.61
C LYS A 4 -9.85 4.03 -15.00
N ILE A 5 -10.14 3.76 -13.73
CA ILE A 5 -9.80 2.48 -13.07
C ILE A 5 -10.51 1.38 -13.85
N LYS A 6 -9.73 0.54 -14.53
CA LYS A 6 -10.23 -0.60 -15.30
C LYS A 6 -10.39 -1.78 -14.36
N ILE A 7 -11.62 -2.18 -14.06
CA ILE A 7 -11.92 -3.39 -13.28
C ILE A 7 -11.84 -4.59 -14.24
N TYR A 8 -11.05 -5.61 -13.90
CA TYR A 8 -10.76 -6.75 -14.77
C TYR A 8 -11.52 -8.01 -14.34
N PRO A 9 -12.06 -8.82 -15.27
CA PRO A 9 -12.89 -9.99 -14.98
C PRO A 9 -12.02 -11.18 -14.55
N GLY A 10 -11.68 -11.20 -13.27
CA GLY A 10 -11.06 -12.31 -12.54
C GLY A 10 -11.12 -12.08 -11.03
N ASP A 11 -12.04 -11.21 -10.62
CA ASP A 11 -11.94 -10.40 -9.41
C ASP A 11 -12.69 -11.00 -8.22
N THR A 12 -12.63 -12.32 -8.02
CA THR A 12 -12.99 -12.91 -6.72
C THR A 12 -11.79 -12.77 -5.78
N MET A 13 -11.47 -11.53 -5.42
CA MET A 13 -10.54 -11.21 -4.34
C MET A 13 -11.30 -11.13 -3.02
N SER A 14 -10.79 -11.76 -1.97
CA SER A 14 -11.28 -11.60 -0.60
C SER A 14 -11.03 -10.20 -0.01
N THR A 15 -10.56 -9.23 -0.81
CA THR A 15 -10.38 -7.85 -0.38
C THR A 15 -10.57 -6.87 -1.54
N HIS A 16 -11.76 -6.85 -2.13
CA HIS A 16 -12.23 -5.66 -2.84
C HIS A 16 -12.43 -4.55 -1.82
N ARG A 17 -11.39 -3.76 -1.55
CA ARG A 17 -11.64 -2.43 -0.99
C ARG A 17 -12.32 -1.62 -2.06
N SER A 18 -13.59 -1.34 -1.83
CA SER A 18 -14.31 -0.37 -2.64
C SER A 18 -13.56 0.97 -2.60
N PRO A 19 -13.76 1.85 -3.60
CA PRO A 19 -13.28 3.22 -3.52
C PRO A 19 -13.68 3.93 -2.20
N ALA A 20 -14.82 3.56 -1.61
CA ALA A 20 -15.25 4.05 -0.32
C ALA A 20 -14.34 3.58 0.84
N ASP A 21 -13.85 2.34 0.80
CA ASP A 21 -12.91 1.83 1.80
C ASP A 21 -11.56 2.53 1.72
N ILE A 22 -11.08 2.80 0.50
CA ILE A 22 -9.85 3.58 0.30
C ILE A 22 -10.03 4.98 0.90
N HIS A 23 -11.12 5.67 0.57
CA HIS A 23 -11.41 7.00 1.13
C HIS A 23 -11.51 6.98 2.65
N ARG A 24 -12.14 5.95 3.23
CA ARG A 24 -12.23 5.75 4.68
C ARG A 24 -10.84 5.59 5.31
N VAL A 25 -9.97 4.80 4.71
CA VAL A 25 -8.58 4.64 5.18
C VAL A 25 -7.83 5.95 5.07
N CYS A 26 -7.91 6.65 3.94
CA CYS A 26 -7.27 7.96 3.79
C CYS A 26 -7.79 8.99 4.79
N ALA A 27 -9.08 8.98 5.10
CA ALA A 27 -9.65 9.86 6.12
C ALA A 27 -9.09 9.56 7.52
N ARG A 28 -8.95 8.27 7.87
CA ARG A 28 -8.32 7.83 9.13
C ARG A 28 -6.85 8.22 9.20
N LEU A 29 -6.10 8.06 8.11
CA LEU A 29 -4.69 8.49 8.05
C LEU A 29 -4.57 10.01 8.28
N ARG A 30 -5.46 10.81 7.68
CA ARG A 30 -5.48 12.28 7.88
C ARG A 30 -5.92 12.73 9.26
N SER A 31 -6.67 11.91 10.00
CA SER A 31 -7.11 12.27 11.35
C SER A 31 -6.02 12.07 12.40
N ALA A 32 -4.95 11.33 12.08
CA ALA A 32 -3.87 11.07 13.01
C ALA A 32 -3.21 12.38 13.47
N LYS A 33 -2.94 12.48 14.78
CA LYS A 33 -2.31 13.66 15.40
C LYS A 33 -0.87 13.40 15.83
N ALA A 34 -0.51 12.14 15.99
CA ALA A 34 0.82 11.71 16.38
C ALA A 34 1.43 10.72 15.39
N ARG A 35 2.77 10.69 15.33
CA ARG A 35 3.51 9.72 14.51
C ARG A 35 3.21 8.28 14.91
N ALA A 36 3.08 8.01 16.21
CA ALA A 36 2.74 6.69 16.72
C ALA A 36 1.34 6.25 16.25
N GLU A 37 0.35 7.15 16.30
CA GLU A 37 -1.00 6.90 15.81
C GLU A 37 -1.03 6.64 14.31
N LEU A 38 -0.33 7.48 13.52
CA LEU A 38 -0.22 7.28 12.07
C LEU A 38 0.44 5.95 11.72
N ALA A 39 1.51 5.58 12.43
CA ALA A 39 2.20 4.31 12.25
C ALA A 39 1.29 3.11 12.57
N ASP A 40 0.50 3.18 13.65
CA ASP A 40 -0.48 2.14 14.01
C ASP A 40 -1.58 1.99 12.96
N ILE A 41 -2.13 3.11 12.45
CA ILE A 41 -3.13 3.06 11.37
C ILE A 41 -2.53 2.42 10.11
N LEU A 42 -1.34 2.86 9.67
CA LEU A 42 -0.65 2.28 8.51
C LEU A 42 -0.37 0.78 8.71
N TYR A 43 0.11 0.40 9.88
CA TYR A 43 0.38 -0.99 10.22
C TYR A 43 -0.85 -1.87 10.10
N ARG A 44 -1.97 -1.47 10.72
CA ARG A 44 -3.22 -2.24 10.68
C ARG A 44 -3.72 -2.44 9.25
N GLU A 45 -3.60 -1.41 8.42
CA GLU A 45 -4.03 -1.48 7.03
C GLU A 45 -3.12 -2.37 6.18
N VAL A 46 -1.81 -2.30 6.39
CA VAL A 46 -0.83 -3.10 5.65
C VAL A 46 -0.79 -4.55 6.11
N ALA A 47 -0.97 -4.80 7.42
CA ALA A 47 -1.03 -6.15 8.00
C ALA A 47 -2.27 -6.93 7.58
N GLY A 48 -3.32 -6.25 7.10
CA GLY A 48 -4.53 -6.89 6.57
C GLY A 48 -4.34 -7.56 5.21
N TYR A 49 -3.26 -7.29 4.49
CA TYR A 49 -2.97 -7.96 3.21
C TYR A 49 -2.41 -9.36 3.45
N SER A 50 -3.07 -10.37 2.92
CA SER A 50 -2.56 -11.73 2.90
C SER A 50 -1.47 -11.90 1.83
N LEU A 51 -0.70 -12.98 1.90
CA LEU A 51 0.24 -13.34 0.83
C LEU A 51 -0.46 -13.47 -0.53
N PHE A 52 -1.69 -13.98 -0.54
CA PHE A 52 -2.51 -14.09 -1.75
C PHE A 52 -2.81 -12.71 -2.35
N ASP A 53 -3.16 -11.73 -1.52
CA ASP A 53 -3.44 -10.37 -1.98
C ASP A 53 -2.19 -9.70 -2.57
N LEU A 54 -1.02 -9.93 -1.95
CA LEU A 54 0.25 -9.41 -2.46
C LEU A 54 0.64 -10.04 -3.80
N GLN A 55 0.41 -11.35 -3.96
CA GLN A 55 0.63 -12.05 -5.23
C GLN A 55 -0.34 -11.55 -6.32
N ALA A 56 -1.61 -11.32 -5.98
CA ALA A 56 -2.59 -10.73 -6.88
C ALA A 56 -2.17 -9.31 -7.31
N MET A 57 -1.67 -8.49 -6.37
CA MET A 57 -1.15 -7.15 -6.65
C MET A 57 0.03 -7.20 -7.63
N ARG A 58 0.99 -8.11 -7.41
CA ARG A 58 2.10 -8.36 -8.34
C ARG A 58 1.60 -8.72 -9.74
N GLY A 59 0.63 -9.63 -9.84
CA GLY A 59 0.04 -10.03 -11.12
C GLY A 59 -0.59 -8.85 -11.89
N ARG A 60 -1.27 -7.93 -11.19
CA ARG A 60 -1.82 -6.70 -11.81
C ARG A 60 -0.73 -5.77 -12.30
N VAL A 61 0.32 -5.53 -11.50
CA VAL A 61 1.46 -4.71 -11.93
C VAL A 61 2.12 -5.32 -13.17
N GLU A 62 2.32 -6.64 -13.19
CA GLU A 62 2.86 -7.34 -14.35
C GLU A 62 1.98 -7.19 -15.60
N GLN A 63 0.66 -7.28 -15.43
CA GLN A 63 -0.32 -7.08 -16.48
C GLN A 63 -0.29 -5.66 -17.04
N ASP A 64 -0.32 -4.64 -16.18
CA ASP A 64 -0.30 -3.22 -16.57
C ASP A 64 0.99 -2.87 -17.32
N LEU A 65 2.12 -3.44 -16.86
CA LEU A 65 3.43 -3.27 -17.47
C LEU A 65 3.59 -3.94 -18.85
N ARG A 66 2.67 -4.80 -19.29
CA ARG A 66 2.72 -5.39 -20.64
C ARG A 66 2.63 -4.32 -21.73
N SER A 67 1.87 -3.27 -21.48
CA SER A 67 1.71 -2.13 -22.40
C SER A 67 2.96 -1.24 -22.50
N VAL A 68 3.91 -1.40 -21.58
CA VAL A 68 5.11 -0.57 -21.47
C VAL A 68 6.23 -1.09 -22.37
N PRO A 69 7.00 -0.23 -23.06
CA PRO A 69 8.15 -0.64 -23.86
C PRO A 69 9.17 -1.47 -23.07
N ALA A 70 9.72 -2.51 -23.69
CA ALA A 70 10.51 -3.53 -23.00
C ALA A 70 11.73 -2.97 -22.23
N GLY A 71 12.44 -1.99 -22.80
CA GLY A 71 13.58 -1.35 -22.14
C GLY A 71 13.18 -0.56 -20.89
N TYR A 72 12.04 0.14 -20.92
CA TYR A 72 11.54 0.89 -19.77
C TYR A 72 10.97 -0.06 -18.70
N ARG A 73 10.22 -1.07 -19.13
CA ARG A 73 9.67 -2.12 -18.26
C ARG A 73 10.75 -2.80 -17.42
N ARG A 74 11.87 -3.18 -18.03
CA ARG A 74 13.01 -3.83 -17.34
C ARG A 74 13.57 -2.97 -16.20
N ARG A 75 13.53 -1.64 -16.32
CA ARG A 75 13.99 -0.72 -15.26
C ARG A 75 12.92 -0.42 -14.23
N LEU A 76 11.66 -0.36 -14.66
CA LEU A 76 10.52 0.01 -13.80
C LEU A 76 10.09 -1.15 -12.90
N TYR A 77 10.05 -2.38 -13.42
CA TYR A 77 9.55 -3.54 -12.68
C TYR A 77 10.26 -3.77 -11.34
N PRO A 78 11.61 -3.81 -11.26
CA PRO A 78 12.29 -4.01 -9.99
C PRO A 78 11.93 -2.95 -8.95
N ARG A 79 11.88 -1.67 -9.35
CA ARG A 79 11.52 -0.56 -8.47
C ARG A 79 10.07 -0.65 -7.97
N MET A 80 9.15 -1.05 -8.85
CA MET A 80 7.74 -1.24 -8.46
C MET A 80 7.59 -2.37 -7.45
N MET A 81 8.28 -3.49 -7.66
CA MET A 81 8.26 -4.61 -6.73
C MET A 81 8.90 -4.24 -5.38
N GLU A 82 10.04 -3.56 -5.40
CA GLU A 82 10.70 -3.04 -4.21
C GLU A 82 9.77 -2.13 -3.42
N MET A 83 9.19 -1.10 -4.04
CA MET A 83 8.25 -0.20 -3.36
C MET A 83 7.04 -0.92 -2.71
N ILE A 84 6.50 -1.95 -3.35
CA ILE A 84 5.33 -2.68 -2.82
C ILE A 84 5.74 -3.62 -1.68
N PHE A 85 6.73 -4.47 -1.92
CA PHE A 85 7.10 -5.55 -0.98
C PHE A 85 8.01 -5.07 0.14
N GLU A 86 8.97 -4.20 -0.16
CA GLU A 86 9.87 -3.65 0.86
C GLU A 86 9.10 -2.79 1.86
N THR A 87 8.20 -1.92 1.38
CA THR A 87 7.35 -1.11 2.27
C THR A 87 6.49 -1.98 3.17
N HIS A 88 5.85 -3.01 2.61
CA HIS A 88 5.06 -3.97 3.40
C HIS A 88 5.93 -4.65 4.46
N HIS A 89 7.06 -5.25 4.07
CA HIS A 89 7.94 -5.94 5.00
C HIS A 89 8.53 -5.02 6.06
N THR A 90 8.94 -3.81 5.68
CA THR A 90 9.52 -2.82 6.60
C THR A 90 8.50 -2.39 7.64
N LEU A 91 7.27 -2.05 7.25
CA LEU A 91 6.23 -1.67 8.21
C LEU A 91 5.89 -2.79 9.18
N ILE A 92 5.74 -4.03 8.68
CA ILE A 92 5.46 -5.20 9.54
C ILE A 92 6.62 -5.49 10.48
N ALA A 93 7.86 -5.50 9.98
CA ALA A 93 9.03 -5.86 10.77
C ALA A 93 9.39 -4.77 11.79
N THR A 94 9.22 -3.50 11.44
CA THR A 94 9.41 -2.37 12.35
C THR A 94 8.40 -2.45 13.49
N MET A 95 7.10 -2.59 13.20
CA MET A 95 6.09 -2.59 14.28
C MET A 95 6.19 -3.81 15.19
N ARG A 96 6.58 -4.98 14.66
CA ARG A 96 6.84 -6.17 15.48
C ARG A 96 8.07 -6.04 16.38
N ARG A 97 9.11 -5.32 15.94
CA ARG A 97 10.33 -5.09 16.72
C ARG A 97 10.21 -3.95 17.71
N SER A 98 9.51 -2.89 17.34
CA SER A 98 9.47 -1.63 18.11
C SER A 98 8.49 -1.69 19.27
N GLY A 99 7.53 -2.61 19.30
CA GLY A 99 6.57 -2.71 20.42
C GLY A 99 5.91 -1.38 20.80
N LEU A 100 5.63 -0.51 19.82
CA LEU A 100 5.14 0.88 19.99
C LEU A 100 6.14 1.93 20.54
N GLU A 101 7.46 1.70 20.52
CA GLU A 101 8.47 2.77 20.69
C GLU A 101 8.59 3.69 19.44
N VAL A 102 7.49 3.95 18.75
CA VAL A 102 7.46 5.10 17.83
C VAL A 102 7.31 6.32 18.72
N GLN A 103 8.33 7.19 18.76
CA GLN A 103 8.26 8.43 19.53
C GLN A 103 6.96 9.17 19.19
N ASP A 104 6.18 9.48 20.21
CA ASP A 104 4.86 10.13 20.13
C ASP A 104 5.01 11.63 19.83
N GLU A 105 5.80 11.94 18.81
CA GLU A 105 6.00 13.30 18.35
C GLU A 105 4.75 13.72 17.55
N PRO A 106 4.23 14.94 17.78
CA PRO A 106 3.13 15.45 16.99
C PRO A 106 3.50 15.47 15.50
N LEU A 107 2.52 15.18 14.67
CA LEU A 107 2.66 15.41 13.24
C LEU A 107 2.65 16.92 13.00
N THR A 108 3.73 17.46 12.43
CA THR A 108 3.79 18.87 12.01
C THR A 108 2.67 19.15 11.03
N GLU A 109 1.95 20.27 11.22
CA GLU A 109 0.77 20.64 10.41
C GLU A 109 1.09 21.12 8.98
N GLU A 110 2.34 21.00 8.52
CA GLU A 110 2.73 21.39 7.17
C GLU A 110 2.49 20.26 6.16
N PHE A 111 1.34 20.29 5.48
CA PHE A 111 1.08 19.52 4.25
C PHE A 111 0.23 20.32 3.25
#